data_AF-A0A6N8ZW62-F1
#
_entry.id   AF-A0A6N8ZW62-F1
#
_cell.length_a   1.000
_cell.length_b   1.000
_cell.length_c   1.000
_cell.angle_alpha   90.00
_cell.angle_beta   90.00
_cell.angle_gamma   90.00
#
_symmetry.space_group_name_H-M   'P 1'
#
loop_
_entity.id
_entity.type
_entity.pdbx_description
1 polymer ?
#
loop_
_entity_poly.entity_id
_entity_poly.type
_entity_poly.pdbx_seq_one_letter_code
_entity_poly.pdbx_strand_id
1 'polypeptide(L)'
;MLWLTRPPYLRWAMVGLLVVVSLWIEIRPTSQVSHPFIVHDLARGEPVEGALEWRDIPEDVLEPVYGIGFADRDLPAGHPLLPGDTTDTPIEVPPGWWLLDVAVPADTTAGMTVQLVILPGLGDQPVAPIGGVVAGVRPSEYANEGLIGSVAFPPDQAATAAVAIAEDQVSVLIEAHPTRTTG
;
A
#
# COMPACT_ATOMS: atom_id res chain seq x y z
N MET A 1 40.59 -48.37 -38.00
CA MET A 1 40.34 -47.11 -37.28
C MET A 1 39.63 -46.16 -38.23
N LEU A 2 38.29 -46.13 -38.21
CA LEU A 2 37.51 -45.14 -38.96
C LEU A 2 37.61 -43.82 -38.19
N TRP A 3 38.52 -42.97 -38.64
CA TRP A 3 38.73 -41.63 -38.13
C TRP A 3 37.53 -40.79 -38.53
N LEU A 4 36.58 -40.58 -37.60
CA LEU A 4 35.55 -39.56 -37.73
C LEU A 4 36.21 -38.17 -37.61
N THR A 5 36.93 -37.74 -38.64
CA THR A 5 37.20 -36.32 -38.85
C THR A 5 35.85 -35.65 -39.06
N ARG A 6 35.32 -34.99 -38.03
CA ARG A 6 34.07 -34.22 -38.11
C ARG A 6 34.17 -33.28 -39.32
N PRO A 7 33.30 -33.45 -40.32
CA PRO A 7 33.35 -32.61 -41.51
C PRO A 7 33.28 -31.12 -41.18
N PRO A 8 34.08 -30.26 -41.82
CA PRO A 8 34.21 -28.85 -41.46
C PRO A 8 32.88 -28.07 -41.57
N TYR A 9 31.94 -28.53 -42.39
CA TYR A 9 30.61 -27.92 -42.53
C TYR A 9 29.76 -28.01 -41.24
N LEU A 10 29.98 -29.00 -40.37
CA LEU A 10 29.24 -29.11 -39.10
C LEU A 10 29.56 -27.97 -38.14
N ARG A 11 30.78 -27.43 -38.19
CA ARG A 11 31.16 -26.26 -37.38
C ARG A 11 30.37 -25.03 -37.81
N TRP A 12 30.30 -24.79 -39.12
CA TRP A 12 29.55 -23.68 -39.68
C TRP A 12 28.04 -23.83 -39.46
N ALA A 13 27.51 -25.06 -39.56
CA ALA A 13 26.12 -25.35 -39.23
C ALA A 13 25.78 -25.06 -37.75
N MET A 14 26.67 -25.41 -36.82
CA MET A 14 26.49 -25.10 -35.39
C MET A 14 26.53 -23.59 -35.11
N VAL A 15 27.44 -22.86 -35.75
CA VAL A 15 27.49 -21.38 -35.65
C VAL A 15 26.22 -20.77 -36.21
N GLY A 16 25.76 -21.22 -37.38
CA GLY A 16 24.49 -20.77 -37.96
C GLY A 16 23.30 -21.05 -37.04
N LEU A 17 23.23 -22.24 -36.45
CA LEU A 17 22.21 -22.59 -35.47
C LEU A 17 22.24 -21.68 -34.24
N LEU A 18 23.42 -21.42 -33.68
CA LEU A 18 23.57 -20.52 -32.52
C LEU A 18 23.11 -19.10 -32.84
N VAL A 19 23.48 -18.57 -34.02
CA VAL A 19 23.04 -17.25 -34.48
C VAL A 19 21.51 -17.21 -34.63
N VAL A 20 20.91 -18.23 -35.24
CA VAL A 20 19.45 -18.33 -35.40
C VAL A 20 18.74 -18.42 -34.05
N VAL A 21 19.23 -19.23 -33.12
CA VAL A 21 18.65 -19.38 -31.77
C VAL A 21 18.79 -18.09 -30.96
N SER A 22 19.93 -17.41 -31.05
CA SER A 22 20.15 -16.13 -30.38
C SER A 22 19.21 -15.05 -30.94
N LEU A 23 19.10 -14.96 -32.27
CA LEU A 23 18.18 -14.04 -32.92
C LEU A 23 16.72 -14.36 -32.56
N TRP A 24 16.39 -15.65 -32.47
CA TRP A 24 15.08 -16.09 -32.04
C TRP A 24 14.77 -15.70 -30.59
N ILE A 25 15.74 -15.79 -29.66
CA ILE A 25 15.60 -15.35 -28.26
C ILE A 25 15.35 -13.84 -28.19
N GLU A 26 16.10 -13.05 -28.94
CA GLU A 26 16.00 -11.59 -28.91
C GLU A 26 14.66 -11.08 -29.47
N ILE A 27 14.08 -11.78 -30.45
CA ILE A 27 12.83 -11.38 -31.12
C ILE A 27 11.59 -11.91 -30.40
N ARG A 28 11.73 -12.79 -29.38
CA ARG A 28 10.53 -13.36 -28.75
C ARG A 28 9.70 -12.22 -28.13
N PRO A 29 8.40 -12.15 -28.46
CA PRO A 29 7.53 -11.18 -27.82
C PRO A 29 7.53 -11.43 -26.32
N THR A 30 7.70 -10.37 -25.55
CA THR A 30 7.55 -10.42 -24.10
C THR A 30 6.10 -10.75 -23.78
N SER A 31 5.88 -11.68 -22.86
CA SER A 31 4.54 -11.97 -22.34
C SER A 31 3.95 -10.68 -21.77
N GLN A 32 2.68 -10.40 -22.09
CA GLN A 32 1.99 -9.22 -21.62
C GLN A 32 0.83 -9.63 -20.73
N VAL A 33 0.62 -8.85 -19.67
CA VAL A 33 -0.47 -9.00 -18.72
C VAL A 33 -1.24 -7.69 -18.62
N SER A 34 -2.55 -7.78 -18.45
CA SER A 34 -3.40 -6.61 -18.31
C SER A 34 -3.37 -6.09 -16.88
N HIS A 35 -3.02 -4.83 -16.70
CA HIS A 35 -2.88 -4.19 -15.38
C HIS A 35 -3.72 -2.92 -15.29
N PRO A 36 -4.38 -2.63 -14.15
CA PRO A 36 -5.22 -1.45 -13.98
C PRO A 36 -4.40 -0.18 -13.66
N PHE A 37 -4.80 0.94 -14.26
CA PHE A 37 -4.24 2.28 -14.06
C PHE A 37 -5.35 3.28 -13.74
N ILE A 38 -5.06 4.26 -12.90
CA ILE A 38 -5.98 5.35 -12.54
C ILE A 38 -6.19 6.29 -13.74
N VAL A 39 -7.43 6.63 -14.09
CA VAL A 39 -7.73 7.53 -15.23
C VAL A 39 -7.83 9.02 -14.88
N HIS A 40 -8.15 9.35 -13.64
CA HIS A 40 -8.25 10.72 -13.12
C HIS A 40 -7.81 10.75 -11.65
N ASP A 41 -7.42 11.91 -11.13
CA ASP A 41 -7.02 12.04 -9.73
C ASP A 41 -8.14 11.53 -8.81
N LEU A 42 -7.80 10.56 -7.95
CA LEU A 42 -8.71 9.87 -7.05
C LEU A 42 -8.32 10.24 -5.61
N ALA A 43 -9.25 10.83 -4.86
CA ALA A 43 -8.99 11.20 -3.48
C ALA A 43 -9.06 9.97 -2.56
N ARG A 44 -8.37 10.01 -1.41
CA ARG A 44 -8.51 8.98 -0.37
C ARG A 44 -9.99 8.75 -0.03
N GLY A 45 -10.37 7.48 0.05
CA GLY A 45 -11.72 7.01 0.40
C GLY A 45 -12.68 6.98 -0.78
N GLU A 46 -12.29 7.48 -1.96
CA GLU A 46 -13.13 7.38 -3.16
C GLU A 46 -13.13 5.97 -3.75
N PRO A 47 -14.27 5.53 -4.33
CA PRO A 47 -14.35 4.22 -4.96
C PRO A 47 -13.44 4.17 -6.20
N VAL A 48 -12.63 3.12 -6.29
CA VAL A 48 -11.75 2.88 -7.43
C VAL A 48 -12.54 2.34 -8.64
N GLU A 49 -13.71 1.74 -8.40
CA GLU A 49 -14.57 1.22 -9.45
C GLU A 49 -15.00 2.33 -10.43
N GLY A 50 -14.72 2.13 -11.72
CA GLY A 50 -14.99 3.12 -12.77
C GLY A 50 -13.90 4.19 -12.97
N ALA A 51 -12.90 4.25 -12.09
CA ALA A 51 -11.72 5.11 -12.22
C ALA A 51 -10.50 4.38 -12.85
N LEU A 52 -10.71 3.18 -13.40
CA LEU A 52 -9.66 2.31 -13.93
C LEU A 52 -9.67 2.22 -15.46
N GLU A 53 -8.47 2.23 -16.04
CA GLU A 53 -8.17 1.81 -17.40
C GLU A 53 -7.22 0.62 -17.35
N TRP A 54 -7.53 -0.44 -18.10
CA TRP A 54 -6.69 -1.62 -18.21
C TRP A 54 -5.67 -1.42 -19.34
N ARG A 55 -4.39 -1.58 -19.03
CA ARG A 55 -3.29 -1.47 -20.00
C ARG A 55 -2.46 -2.73 -19.99
N ASP A 56 -2.06 -3.16 -21.18
CA ASP A 56 -1.18 -4.32 -21.33
C ASP A 56 0.27 -3.88 -21.06
N ILE A 57 0.87 -4.51 -20.06
CA ILE A 57 2.27 -4.28 -19.65
C ILE A 57 3.04 -5.60 -19.74
N PRO A 58 4.38 -5.56 -19.84
CA PRO A 58 5.16 -6.78 -19.74
C PRO A 58 4.90 -7.50 -18.41
N GLU A 59 4.81 -8.83 -18.47
CA GLU A 59 4.76 -9.68 -17.28
C GLU A 59 5.96 -9.40 -16.37
N ASP A 60 5.78 -9.59 -15.06
CA ASP A 60 6.78 -9.35 -14.00
C ASP A 60 7.22 -7.88 -13.77
N VAL A 61 6.60 -6.89 -14.43
CA VAL A 61 6.91 -5.46 -14.18
C VAL A 61 6.21 -4.93 -12.94
N LEU A 62 4.95 -5.32 -12.71
CA LEU A 62 4.14 -4.91 -11.57
C LEU A 62 3.54 -6.13 -10.87
N GLU A 63 3.41 -6.05 -9.55
CA GLU A 63 2.71 -7.06 -8.77
C GLU A 63 1.21 -7.06 -9.08
N PRO A 64 0.58 -8.23 -9.26
CA PRO A 64 -0.85 -8.31 -9.54
C PRO A 64 -1.69 -7.80 -8.37
N VAL A 65 -2.74 -7.04 -8.69
CA VAL A 65 -3.67 -6.50 -7.70
C VAL A 65 -4.93 -7.37 -7.63
N TYR A 66 -5.36 -7.69 -6.41
CA TYR A 66 -6.58 -8.43 -6.14
C TYR A 66 -7.48 -7.60 -5.22
N GLY A 67 -8.66 -7.23 -5.72
CA GLY A 67 -9.60 -6.38 -4.99
C GLY A 67 -9.73 -5.00 -5.63
N ILE A 68 -10.97 -4.54 -5.79
CA ILE A 68 -11.29 -3.21 -6.31
C ILE A 68 -12.22 -2.60 -5.26
N GLY A 69 -11.66 -1.73 -4.43
CA GLY A 69 -12.36 -1.13 -3.30
C GLY A 69 -12.33 0.39 -3.38
N PHE A 70 -11.89 1.02 -2.29
CA PHE A 70 -11.72 2.47 -2.16
C PHE A 70 -10.24 2.82 -2.11
N ALA A 71 -9.87 4.01 -2.55
CA ALA A 71 -8.49 4.48 -2.48
C ALA A 71 -8.05 4.63 -1.01
N ASP A 72 -6.93 4.01 -0.62
CA ASP A 72 -6.36 4.17 0.73
C ASP A 72 -5.59 5.50 0.90
N ARG A 73 -5.23 6.13 -0.22
CA ARG A 73 -4.52 7.41 -0.28
C ARG A 73 -4.96 8.19 -1.53
N ASP A 74 -4.50 9.42 -1.65
CA ASP A 74 -4.67 10.18 -2.89
C ASP A 74 -3.84 9.52 -4.00
N LEU A 75 -4.48 9.17 -5.12
CA LEU A 75 -3.86 8.52 -6.26
C LEU A 75 -3.96 9.43 -7.49
N PRO A 76 -2.83 9.85 -8.09
CA PRO A 76 -2.86 10.72 -9.26
C PRO A 76 -3.27 9.95 -10.53
N ALA A 77 -3.80 10.68 -11.51
CA ALA A 77 -4.08 10.13 -12.83
C ALA A 77 -2.83 9.49 -13.47
N GLY A 78 -3.01 8.32 -14.05
CA GLY A 78 -1.95 7.52 -14.68
C GLY A 78 -1.13 6.66 -13.72
N HIS A 79 -1.40 6.69 -12.41
CA HIS A 79 -0.76 5.82 -11.43
C HIS A 79 -1.17 4.35 -11.68
N PRO A 80 -0.23 3.39 -11.75
CA PRO A 80 -0.58 1.97 -11.76
C PRO A 80 -1.17 1.61 -10.40
N LEU A 81 -2.29 0.89 -10.36
CA LEU A 81 -2.80 0.42 -9.08
C LEU A 81 -1.82 -0.60 -8.50
N LEU A 82 -1.38 -0.41 -7.26
CA LEU A 82 -0.47 -1.32 -6.56
C LEU A 82 -1.18 -2.01 -5.39
N PRO A 83 -0.66 -3.17 -4.93
CA PRO A 83 -1.10 -3.76 -3.67
C PRO A 83 -0.96 -2.75 -2.53
N GLY A 84 -2.06 -2.46 -1.84
CA GLY A 84 -2.11 -1.47 -0.76
C GLY A 84 -2.51 -0.04 -1.18
N ASP A 85 -2.79 0.21 -2.46
CA ASP A 85 -3.45 1.45 -2.89
C ASP A 85 -4.96 1.44 -2.61
N THR A 86 -5.53 0.25 -2.35
CA THR A 86 -6.96 0.07 -2.11
C THR A 86 -7.27 -0.56 -0.75
N THR A 87 -8.42 -0.20 -0.20
CA THR A 87 -9.04 -0.82 0.97
C THR A 87 -10.45 -1.29 0.63
N ASP A 88 -10.90 -2.40 1.23
CA ASP A 88 -12.25 -2.92 1.02
C ASP A 88 -13.33 -2.10 1.75
N THR A 89 -12.93 -1.20 2.66
CA THR A 89 -13.86 -0.44 3.50
C THR A 89 -13.82 1.04 3.13
N PRO A 90 -14.97 1.68 2.85
CA PRO A 90 -15.01 3.13 2.66
C PRO A 90 -14.62 3.81 3.98
N ILE A 91 -13.60 4.66 3.92
CA ILE A 91 -13.19 5.45 5.08
C ILE A 91 -14.09 6.69 5.13
N GLU A 92 -15.14 6.63 5.95
CA GLU A 92 -15.97 7.81 6.23
C GLU A 92 -15.27 8.70 7.26
N VAL A 93 -14.43 9.64 6.80
CA VAL A 93 -13.98 10.76 7.64
C VAL A 93 -15.05 11.85 7.64
N PRO A 94 -15.61 12.23 8.80
CA PRO A 94 -16.62 13.28 8.83
C PRO A 94 -16.06 14.61 8.30
N PRO A 95 -16.86 15.41 7.55
CA PRO A 95 -16.40 16.68 7.02
C PRO A 95 -15.89 17.63 8.11
N GLY A 96 -14.74 18.26 7.84
CA GLY A 96 -14.13 19.24 8.75
C GLY A 96 -13.27 18.65 9.87
N TRP A 97 -13.08 17.33 9.89
CA TRP A 97 -12.13 16.67 10.78
C TRP A 97 -10.70 16.85 10.28
N TRP A 98 -9.75 16.87 11.21
CA TRP A 98 -8.32 17.01 10.92
C TRP A 98 -7.63 15.66 10.98
N LEU A 99 -6.65 15.47 10.10
CA LEU A 99 -5.84 14.26 10.03
C LEU A 99 -4.47 14.50 10.66
N LEU A 100 -4.00 13.54 11.44
CA LEU A 100 -2.64 13.56 11.99
C LEU A 100 -2.06 12.15 12.04
N ASP A 101 -0.79 12.03 11.72
CA ASP A 101 -0.07 10.76 11.72
C ASP A 101 0.44 10.44 13.12
N VAL A 102 0.07 9.26 13.63
CA VAL A 102 0.42 8.78 14.98
C VAL A 102 0.84 7.31 14.93
N ALA A 103 1.67 6.90 15.88
CA ALA A 103 1.96 5.48 16.07
C ALA A 103 0.68 4.74 16.50
N VAL A 104 0.35 3.66 15.81
CA VAL A 104 -0.84 2.85 16.07
C VAL A 104 -0.48 1.39 16.36
N PRO A 105 -1.30 0.67 17.14
CA PRO A 105 -1.15 -0.77 17.35
C PRO A 105 -1.12 -1.56 16.03
N ALA A 106 -0.45 -2.73 16.04
CA ALA A 106 -0.29 -3.56 14.85
C ALA A 106 -1.62 -4.06 14.23
N ASP A 107 -2.65 -4.21 15.04
CA ASP A 107 -3.97 -4.70 14.62
C ASP A 107 -4.89 -3.56 14.10
N THR A 108 -4.35 -2.35 13.96
CA THR A 108 -5.12 -1.19 13.51
C THR A 108 -5.38 -1.27 12.01
N THR A 109 -6.65 -1.11 11.61
CA THR A 109 -7.04 -0.98 10.20
C THR A 109 -7.75 0.35 9.94
N ALA A 110 -7.75 0.77 8.68
CA ALA A 110 -8.57 1.88 8.23
C ALA A 110 -10.06 1.65 8.59
N GLY A 111 -10.76 2.72 8.94
CA GLY A 111 -12.15 2.72 9.38
C GLY A 111 -12.35 2.39 10.87
N MET A 112 -11.33 1.95 11.61
CA MET A 112 -11.47 1.70 13.04
C MET A 112 -11.64 2.99 13.84
N THR A 113 -12.58 2.98 14.78
CA THR A 113 -12.68 4.00 15.83
C THR A 113 -11.55 3.80 16.83
N VAL A 114 -10.86 4.89 17.17
CA VAL A 114 -9.75 4.90 18.13
C VAL A 114 -9.95 5.97 19.19
N GLN A 115 -9.24 5.81 20.30
CA GLN A 115 -9.12 6.82 21.34
C GLN A 115 -7.65 7.23 21.44
N LEU A 116 -7.36 8.51 21.19
CA LEU A 116 -6.05 9.08 21.48
C LEU A 116 -6.02 9.45 22.96
N VAL A 117 -5.21 8.73 23.72
CA VAL A 117 -5.00 8.99 25.15
C VAL A 117 -3.77 9.86 25.30
N ILE A 118 -3.97 11.04 25.87
CA ILE A 118 -2.89 11.97 26.22
C ILE A 118 -2.36 11.56 27.59
N LEU A 119 -1.07 11.26 27.65
CA LEU A 119 -0.33 10.89 28.85
C LEU A 119 0.11 12.18 29.56
N PRO A 120 -0.50 12.55 30.70
CA PRO A 120 -0.17 13.80 31.37
C PRO A 120 1.24 13.79 31.94
N GLY A 121 1.88 14.96 31.93
CA GLY A 121 3.12 15.21 32.65
C GLY A 121 2.96 15.07 34.17
N LEU A 122 4.08 14.93 34.88
CA LEU A 122 4.06 14.81 36.33
C LEU A 122 3.52 16.10 36.97
N GLY A 123 2.29 16.06 37.47
CA GLY A 123 1.62 17.19 38.12
C GLY A 123 0.52 17.85 37.28
N ASP A 124 0.32 17.41 36.03
CA ASP A 124 -0.75 17.89 35.17
C ASP A 124 -2.08 17.18 35.45
N GLN A 125 -3.18 17.86 35.11
CA GLN A 125 -4.50 17.25 35.18
C GLN A 125 -4.72 16.29 34.01
N PRO A 126 -5.42 15.15 34.22
CA PRO A 126 -5.77 14.24 33.13
C PRO A 126 -6.63 14.95 32.08
N VAL A 127 -6.27 14.79 30.82
CA VAL A 127 -7.09 15.22 29.69
C VAL A 127 -8.01 14.09 29.27
N ALA A 128 -9.25 14.41 28.90
CA ALA A 128 -10.16 13.40 28.36
C ALA A 128 -9.60 12.80 27.06
N PRO A 129 -9.75 11.48 26.83
CA PRO A 129 -9.37 10.88 25.56
C PRO A 129 -10.08 11.53 24.37
N ILE A 130 -9.35 11.65 23.27
CA ILE A 130 -9.84 12.22 22.01
C ILE A 130 -10.34 11.06 21.14
N GLY A 131 -11.64 11.07 20.82
CA GLY A 131 -12.19 10.11 19.86
C GLY A 131 -11.75 10.43 18.44
N GLY A 132 -11.35 9.40 17.69
CA GLY A 132 -10.94 9.53 16.31
C GLY A 132 -11.30 8.31 15.46
N VAL A 133 -11.10 8.45 14.14
CA VAL A 133 -11.27 7.35 13.17
C VAL A 133 -9.97 7.22 12.38
N VAL A 134 -9.48 5.99 12.22
CA VAL A 134 -8.28 5.72 11.44
C VAL A 134 -8.61 5.87 9.96
N ALA A 135 -7.99 6.84 9.31
CA ALA A 135 -8.17 7.12 7.90
C ALA A 135 -7.17 6.40 6.98
N GLY A 136 -6.21 5.66 7.54
CA GLY A 136 -5.22 4.91 6.77
C GLY A 136 -4.09 4.44 7.67
N VAL A 137 -3.43 3.35 7.29
CA VAL A 137 -2.33 2.76 8.07
C VAL A 137 -1.19 2.40 7.14
N ARG A 138 0.03 2.79 7.50
CA ARG A 138 1.23 2.51 6.72
C ARG A 138 2.38 2.03 7.60
N PRO A 139 3.34 1.26 7.06
CA PRO A 139 4.58 0.98 7.77
C PRO A 139 5.33 2.27 8.13
N SER A 140 5.95 2.31 9.30
CA SER A 140 6.89 3.38 9.65
C SER A 140 8.10 3.37 8.71
N GLU A 141 8.52 4.54 8.24
CA GLU A 141 9.75 4.71 7.46
C GLU A 141 11.03 4.60 8.32
N TYR A 142 10.87 4.65 9.65
CA TYR A 142 11.98 4.55 10.59
C TYR A 142 12.21 3.11 11.05
N ALA A 143 13.48 2.74 11.17
CA ALA A 143 13.99 1.37 11.34
C ALA A 143 13.55 0.61 12.62
N ASN A 144 12.69 1.19 13.46
CA ASN A 144 12.17 0.55 14.67
C ASN A 144 10.64 0.47 14.61
N GLU A 145 10.18 -0.72 14.22
CA GLU A 145 8.91 -1.40 14.52
C GLU A 145 7.71 -0.53 14.94
N GLY A 146 6.82 -0.28 13.97
CA GLY A 146 5.49 0.26 14.24
C GLY A 146 4.69 0.54 12.97
N LEU A 147 3.36 0.59 13.13
CA LEU A 147 2.48 1.14 12.10
C LEU A 147 2.24 2.62 12.41
N ILE A 148 2.23 3.45 11.38
CA ILE A 148 1.79 4.84 11.44
C ILE A 148 0.37 4.89 10.89
N GLY A 149 -0.57 5.32 11.72
CA GLY A 149 -1.95 5.55 11.33
C GLY A 149 -2.21 7.03 11.12
N SER A 150 -2.84 7.41 10.00
CA SER A 150 -3.44 8.73 9.86
C SER A 150 -4.77 8.71 10.59
N VAL A 151 -4.88 9.40 11.72
CA VAL A 151 -6.11 9.42 12.53
C VAL A 151 -6.84 10.75 12.33
N ALA A 152 -8.12 10.67 12.01
CA ALA A 152 -9.02 11.81 11.92
C ALA A 152 -9.66 12.10 13.28
N PHE A 153 -9.73 13.36 13.68
CA PHE A 153 -10.38 13.82 14.92
C PHE A 153 -11.11 15.16 14.72
N PRO A 154 -12.05 15.50 15.62
CA PRO A 154 -12.84 16.72 15.48
C PRO A 154 -12.00 18.00 15.72
N PRO A 155 -12.33 19.11 15.03
CA PRO A 155 -11.50 20.31 14.97
C PRO A 155 -11.34 21.05 16.31
N ASP A 156 -12.30 20.90 17.23
CA ASP A 156 -12.28 21.49 18.57
C ASP A 156 -11.16 20.92 19.45
N GLN A 157 -10.64 19.72 19.14
CA GLN A 157 -9.55 19.07 19.88
C GLN A 157 -8.21 19.09 19.14
N ALA A 158 -8.13 19.76 17.99
CA ALA A 158 -6.97 19.70 17.11
C ALA A 158 -5.69 20.27 17.71
N ALA A 159 -5.78 21.40 18.41
CA ALA A 159 -4.62 22.01 19.06
C ALA A 159 -4.06 21.10 20.16
N THR A 160 -4.94 20.51 20.96
CA THR A 160 -4.57 19.59 22.05
C THR A 160 -3.91 18.33 21.50
N ALA A 161 -4.49 17.73 20.45
CA ALA A 161 -3.93 16.57 19.78
C ALA A 161 -2.54 16.88 19.20
N ALA A 162 -2.41 18.00 18.49
CA ALA A 162 -1.15 18.41 17.86
C ALA A 162 -0.01 18.61 18.88
N VAL A 163 -0.30 19.27 20.01
CA VAL A 163 0.69 19.45 21.09
C VAL A 163 1.08 18.11 21.70
N ALA A 164 0.10 17.27 22.06
CA ALA A 164 0.38 15.99 22.69
C ALA A 164 1.22 15.06 21.80
N ILE A 165 0.99 15.07 20.48
CA ILE A 165 1.77 14.27 19.53
C ILE A 165 3.17 14.84 19.32
N ALA A 166 3.30 16.17 19.26
CA ALA A 166 4.60 16.83 19.16
C ALA A 166 5.49 16.56 20.39
N GLU A 167 4.89 16.33 21.55
CA GLU A 167 5.58 15.97 22.80
C GLU A 167 5.72 14.46 23.03
N ASP A 168 5.30 13.62 22.09
CA ASP A 168 5.30 12.16 22.20
C ASP A 168 4.53 11.64 23.45
N GLN A 169 3.47 12.36 23.82
CA GLN A 169 2.59 12.07 24.95
C GLN A 169 1.28 11.40 24.52
N VAL A 170 1.21 10.80 23.34
CA VAL A 170 -0.01 10.17 22.84
C VAL A 170 0.16 8.66 22.71
N SER A 171 -0.80 7.93 23.29
CA SER A 171 -0.98 6.51 23.03
C SER A 171 -2.33 6.30 22.33
N VAL A 172 -2.33 5.51 21.26
CA VAL A 172 -3.57 5.14 20.56
C VAL A 172 -4.13 3.85 21.15
N LEU A 173 -5.39 3.89 21.56
CA LEU A 173 -6.15 2.72 21.99
C LEU A 173 -7.17 2.33 20.91
N ILE A 174 -7.20 1.04 20.60
CA ILE A 174 -8.22 0.39 19.77
C ILE A 174 -9.14 -0.45 20.66
N GLU A 175 -10.40 -0.61 20.26
CA GLU A 175 -11.32 -1.50 20.97
C GLU A 175 -10.90 -2.97 20.74
N ALA A 176 -10.66 -3.69 21.84
CA ALA A 176 -10.28 -5.10 21.78
C ALA A 176 -11.43 -5.94 21.18
N HIS A 177 -11.24 -6.41 19.94
CA HIS A 177 -12.16 -7.39 19.37
C HIS A 177 -11.90 -8.76 20.02
N PRO A 178 -12.92 -9.49 20.48
CA PRO A 178 -12.73 -10.84 20.98
C PRO A 178 -12.22 -11.70 19.82
N THR A 179 -10.99 -12.20 19.95
CA THR A 179 -10.41 -13.17 19.01
C THR A 179 -11.39 -14.33 18.86
N ARG A 180 -11.91 -14.55 17.64
CA ARG A 180 -12.62 -15.78 17.29
C ARG A 180 -11.66 -16.94 17.54
N THR A 181 -11.86 -17.67 18.63
CA THR A 181 -11.30 -19.01 18.81
C THR A 181 -11.82 -19.88 17.67
N THR A 182 -11.00 -20.09 16.64
CA THR A 182 -11.20 -21.18 15.68
C THR A 182 -11.02 -22.49 16.44
N GLY A 183 -12.13 -23.19 16.67
CA GLY A 183 -12.14 -24.60 17.05
C GLY A 183 -12.01 -25.51 15.84
#